data_AF-A0A497ZKL5-F1
#
_entry.id   AF-A0A497ZKL5-F1
#
_cell.length_a   1.000
_cell.length_b   1.000
_cell.length_c   1.000
_cell.angle_alpha   90.00
_cell.angle_beta   90.00
_cell.angle_gamma   90.00
#
_symmetry.space_group_name_H-M   'P 1'
#
loop_
_entity.id
_entity.type
_entity.pdbx_description
1 polymer ?
#
loop_
_entity_poly.entity_id
_entity_poly.type
_entity_poly.pdbx_seq_one_letter_code
_entity_poly.pdbx_strand_id
1 'polypeptide(L)'
;MQPFDLTSGDQILHQPALANNVSGMNLSVRTDLGTRVEAWRAGPTVTGDQRFFCHGYSLGTFGAHKYTVWGGFLPQVLADEYQTLGRIDNARNVAARDVLVWWLGGTDAYHSAVVEQPAFLPTGALDQAHTTVSSKTGTGPLWIGVLAQDVRQQYRAAAYIEVYRRNQ
;
A
#
# COMPACT_ATOMS: atom_id res chain seq x y z
N MET A 1 -4.87 7.11 -8.52
CA MET A 1 -4.72 8.26 -7.64
C MET A 1 -4.25 9.44 -8.45
N GLN A 2 -4.85 10.61 -8.19
CA GLN A 2 -4.44 11.86 -8.82
C GLN A 2 -3.25 12.50 -8.10
N PRO A 3 -2.46 13.35 -8.79
CA PRO A 3 -1.50 14.24 -8.14
C PRO A 3 -2.20 15.15 -7.14
N PHE A 4 -1.47 15.53 -6.09
CA PHE A 4 -1.95 16.55 -5.16
C PHE A 4 -2.12 17.89 -5.89
N ASP A 5 -3.34 18.43 -5.88
CA ASP A 5 -3.68 19.65 -6.61
C ASP A 5 -4.65 20.57 -5.84
N LEU A 6 -4.12 21.69 -5.36
CA LEU A 6 -4.90 22.70 -4.64
C LEU A 6 -6.00 23.35 -5.49
N THR A 7 -5.89 23.31 -6.82
CA THR A 7 -6.87 23.93 -7.73
C THR A 7 -8.14 23.10 -7.88
N SER A 8 -8.03 21.76 -7.75
CA SER A 8 -9.16 20.82 -7.75
C SER A 8 -9.73 20.56 -6.33
N GLY A 9 -9.23 21.33 -5.35
CA GLY A 9 -9.73 21.33 -3.98
C GLY A 9 -9.13 20.24 -3.09
N ASP A 10 -7.94 19.72 -3.41
CA ASP A 10 -7.06 19.11 -2.41
C ASP A 10 -6.59 20.20 -1.44
N GLN A 11 -6.24 19.79 -0.21
CA GLN A 11 -5.78 20.73 0.82
C GLN A 11 -4.61 20.12 1.58
N ILE A 12 -3.55 20.91 1.77
CA ILE A 12 -2.63 20.66 2.88
C ILE A 12 -3.43 21.05 4.11
N LEU A 13 -3.78 20.09 4.95
CA LEU A 13 -4.59 20.38 6.15
C LEU A 13 -3.79 21.19 7.19
N HIS A 14 -2.50 21.47 6.91
CA HIS A 14 -1.51 22.11 7.78
C HIS A 14 -1.48 21.57 9.20
N GLN A 15 -2.01 20.36 9.38
CA GLN A 15 -2.03 19.64 10.63
C GLN A 15 -0.76 18.80 10.69
N PRO A 16 0.17 19.10 11.60
CA PRO A 16 1.33 18.25 11.84
C PRO A 16 0.85 16.84 12.16
N ALA A 17 1.47 15.85 11.53
CA ALA A 17 1.12 14.45 11.71
C ALA A 17 2.37 13.59 11.84
N LEU A 18 2.29 12.60 12.72
CA LEU A 18 3.32 11.59 12.91
C LEU A 18 2.87 10.28 12.29
N ALA A 19 3.63 9.79 11.32
CA ALA A 19 3.47 8.46 10.77
C ALA A 19 4.69 7.63 11.18
N ASN A 20 4.49 6.56 11.96
CA ASN A 20 5.59 5.77 12.52
C ASN A 20 6.66 6.63 13.24
N ASN A 21 6.23 7.62 14.02
CA ASN A 21 7.08 8.62 14.70
C ASN A 21 7.92 9.53 13.77
N VAL A 22 7.61 9.57 12.48
CA VAL A 22 8.24 10.48 11.52
C VAL A 22 7.35 11.70 11.28
N SER A 23 7.95 12.87 11.33
CA SER A 23 7.25 14.15 11.14
C SER A 23 6.80 14.37 9.69
N GLY A 24 5.58 14.86 9.54
CA GLY A 24 5.04 15.29 8.27
C GLY A 24 3.76 16.08 8.44
N MET A 25 2.97 16.12 7.38
CA MET A 25 1.71 16.85 7.32
C MET A 25 0.62 15.97 6.72
N ASN A 26 -0.60 16.13 7.22
CA ASN A 26 -1.78 15.57 6.58
C ASN A 26 -2.12 16.35 5.29
N LEU A 27 -2.51 15.60 4.28
CA LEU A 27 -3.01 16.06 3.00
C LEU A 27 -4.36 15.41 2.74
N SER A 28 -5.29 16.17 2.17
CA SER A 28 -6.42 15.59 1.43
C SER A 28 -5.97 15.40 -0.02
N VAL A 29 -6.16 14.20 -0.56
CA VAL A 29 -5.92 13.85 -1.97
C VAL A 29 -7.16 13.17 -2.54
N ARG A 30 -7.19 12.92 -3.86
CA ARG A 30 -8.29 12.22 -4.51
C ARG A 30 -7.89 10.92 -5.18
N THR A 31 -8.80 9.96 -5.11
CA THR A 31 -8.78 8.78 -5.97
C THR A 31 -9.02 9.17 -7.43
N ASP A 32 -8.79 8.24 -8.36
CA ASP A 32 -9.06 8.46 -9.80
C ASP A 32 -10.54 8.74 -10.09
N LEU A 33 -11.45 8.24 -9.25
CA LEU A 33 -12.89 8.54 -9.30
C LEU A 33 -13.26 9.87 -8.59
N GLY A 34 -12.29 10.57 -8.02
CA GLY A 34 -12.47 11.88 -7.39
C GLY A 34 -12.85 11.84 -5.92
N THR A 35 -12.96 10.66 -5.29
CA THR A 35 -13.25 10.51 -3.86
C THR A 35 -12.10 11.06 -3.03
N ARG A 36 -12.41 11.85 -2.01
CA ARG A 36 -11.40 12.40 -1.10
C ARG A 36 -10.92 11.35 -0.10
N VAL A 37 -9.61 11.26 0.06
CA VAL A 37 -8.93 10.42 1.04
C VAL A 37 -7.79 11.18 1.71
N GLU A 38 -7.44 10.81 2.94
CA GLU A 38 -6.30 11.44 3.62
C GLU A 38 -5.00 10.68 3.37
N ALA A 39 -3.92 11.47 3.27
CA ALA A 39 -2.57 11.00 3.11
C ALA A 39 -1.62 11.77 4.01
N TRP A 40 -0.45 11.18 4.25
CA TRP A 40 0.67 11.80 4.92
C TRP A 40 1.76 12.15 3.92
N ARG A 41 2.37 13.32 4.07
CA ARG A 41 3.56 13.74 3.35
C ARG A 41 4.66 14.10 4.33
N ALA A 42 5.85 13.55 4.06
CA ALA A 42 7.04 13.78 4.86
C ALA A 42 7.38 15.28 4.98
N GLY A 43 7.83 15.68 6.17
CA GLY A 43 8.35 17.04 6.39
C GLY A 43 9.63 17.28 5.58
N PRO A 44 10.02 18.56 5.36
CA PRO A 44 11.15 18.92 4.49
C PRO A 44 12.50 18.38 4.97
N THR A 45 12.64 18.06 6.27
CA THR A 45 13.87 17.53 6.86
C THR A 45 13.95 16.01 6.86
N VAL A 46 12.87 15.31 6.48
CA VAL A 46 12.82 13.85 6.44
C VAL A 46 13.47 13.33 5.17
N THR A 47 14.41 12.40 5.32
CA THR A 47 15.23 11.87 4.22
C THR A 47 15.21 10.34 4.18
N GLY A 48 15.81 9.76 3.13
CA GLY A 48 15.93 8.30 2.99
C GLY A 48 14.60 7.56 2.95
N ASP A 49 14.55 6.40 3.60
CA ASP A 49 13.38 5.51 3.64
C ASP A 49 12.28 5.98 4.61
N GLN A 50 12.52 7.05 5.37
CA GLN A 50 11.50 7.63 6.24
C GLN A 50 10.50 8.51 5.48
N ARG A 51 10.76 8.80 4.20
CA ARG A 51 9.91 9.67 3.37
C ARG A 51 8.59 9.02 2.93
N PHE A 52 8.43 7.71 3.14
CA PHE A 52 7.26 6.95 2.69
C PHE A 52 7.08 5.66 3.47
N PHE A 53 5.86 5.11 3.41
CA PHE A 53 5.48 3.87 4.06
C PHE A 53 4.85 2.87 3.09
N CYS A 54 4.44 1.71 3.61
CA CYS A 54 3.90 0.57 2.86
C CYS A 54 2.85 0.95 1.80
N HIS A 55 1.82 1.70 2.18
CA HIS A 55 0.76 2.11 1.24
C HIS A 55 1.27 3.11 0.21
N GLY A 56 2.13 4.05 0.62
CA GLY A 56 2.73 5.02 -0.29
C GLY A 56 3.60 4.37 -1.38
N TYR A 57 4.32 3.31 -1.02
CA TYR A 57 5.10 2.54 -1.98
C TYR A 57 4.19 1.69 -2.88
N SER A 58 3.35 0.85 -2.27
CA SER A 58 2.55 -0.14 -3.01
C SER A 58 1.49 0.45 -3.93
N LEU A 59 0.93 1.61 -3.57
CA LEU A 59 0.00 2.35 -4.44
C LEU A 59 0.74 3.20 -5.50
N GLY A 60 2.07 3.26 -5.46
CA GLY A 60 2.89 4.11 -6.32
C GLY A 60 2.79 5.62 -6.01
N THR A 61 2.05 6.02 -4.98
CA THR A 61 1.78 7.42 -4.67
C THR A 61 3.01 8.17 -4.18
N PHE A 62 3.94 7.50 -3.49
CA PHE A 62 5.20 8.14 -3.11
C PHE A 62 6.07 8.42 -4.32
N GLY A 63 6.20 7.45 -5.23
CA GLY A 63 7.02 7.59 -6.44
C GLY A 63 6.60 8.80 -7.26
N ALA A 64 5.31 8.85 -7.63
CA ALA A 64 4.74 9.87 -8.50
C ALA A 64 4.38 11.19 -7.79
N HIS A 65 3.91 11.12 -6.54
CA HIS A 65 3.23 12.26 -5.88
C HIS A 65 3.76 12.59 -4.48
N LYS A 66 4.76 11.84 -3.98
CA LYS A 66 5.46 12.10 -2.72
C LYS A 66 4.57 12.05 -1.46
N TYR A 67 3.53 11.22 -1.44
CA TYR A 67 2.69 10.98 -0.26
C TYR A 67 2.41 9.49 -0.01
N THR A 68 1.98 9.18 1.22
CA THR A 68 1.51 7.86 1.65
C THR A 68 0.06 7.97 2.09
N VAL A 69 -0.85 7.19 1.47
CA VAL A 69 -2.25 7.12 1.93
C VAL A 69 -2.32 6.49 3.32
N TRP A 70 -3.16 7.05 4.19
CA TRP A 70 -3.39 6.48 5.52
C TRP A 70 -4.15 5.15 5.44
N GLY A 71 -3.79 4.17 6.27
CA GLY A 71 -4.39 2.83 6.25
C GLY A 71 -5.92 2.83 6.36
N GLY A 72 -6.48 3.74 7.17
CA GLY A 72 -7.93 3.89 7.31
C GLY A 72 -8.66 4.33 6.03
N PHE A 73 -7.94 4.88 5.04
CA PHE A 73 -8.50 5.25 3.74
C PHE A 73 -8.13 4.26 2.62
N LEU A 74 -7.29 3.25 2.90
CA LEU A 74 -6.93 2.24 1.92
C LEU A 74 -8.15 1.50 1.35
N PRO A 75 -9.19 1.11 2.13
CA PRO A 75 -10.39 0.47 1.59
C PRO A 75 -11.05 1.29 0.47
N GLN A 76 -11.13 2.62 0.64
CA GLN A 76 -11.73 3.49 -0.37
C GLN A 76 -10.87 3.56 -1.63
N VAL A 77 -9.54 3.67 -1.49
CA VAL A 77 -8.61 3.65 -2.64
C VAL A 77 -8.73 2.34 -3.41
N LEU A 78 -8.78 1.21 -2.70
CA LEU A 78 -8.91 -0.11 -3.32
C LEU A 78 -10.26 -0.24 -4.03
N ALA A 79 -11.35 0.25 -3.45
CA ALA A 79 -12.68 0.22 -4.07
C ALA A 79 -12.75 1.06 -5.35
N ASP A 80 -12.09 2.22 -5.36
CA ASP A 80 -12.16 3.16 -6.50
C ASP A 80 -11.21 2.78 -7.64
N GLU A 81 -10.05 2.21 -7.32
CA GLU A 81 -8.93 2.11 -8.28
C GLU A 81 -8.42 0.69 -8.53
N TYR A 82 -8.91 -0.30 -7.79
CA TYR A 82 -8.40 -1.66 -7.87
C TYR A 82 -9.53 -2.68 -8.07
N GLN A 83 -9.24 -3.69 -8.87
CA GLN A 83 -10.00 -4.93 -8.90
C GLN A 83 -9.47 -5.88 -7.82
N THR A 84 -10.37 -6.45 -7.02
CA THR A 84 -10.03 -7.52 -6.08
C THR A 84 -9.89 -8.84 -6.84
N LEU A 85 -8.73 -9.51 -6.73
CA LEU A 85 -8.49 -10.83 -7.33
C LEU A 85 -8.86 -11.99 -6.38
N GLY A 86 -9.13 -11.68 -5.11
CA GLY A 86 -9.53 -12.63 -4.08
C GLY A 86 -8.55 -12.67 -2.91
N ARG A 87 -8.83 -13.60 -1.99
CA ARG A 87 -7.95 -13.95 -0.86
C ARG A 87 -6.72 -14.67 -1.40
N ILE A 88 -5.58 -14.57 -0.73
CA ILE A 88 -4.31 -15.12 -1.25
C ILE A 88 -4.33 -16.63 -1.55
N ASP A 89 -5.18 -17.40 -0.86
CA ASP A 89 -5.37 -18.85 -1.04
C ASP A 89 -6.23 -19.20 -2.27
N ASN A 90 -7.10 -18.29 -2.69
CA ASN A 90 -8.00 -18.49 -3.83
C ASN A 90 -7.75 -17.55 -5.01
N ALA A 91 -6.91 -16.53 -4.86
CA ALA A 91 -6.54 -15.60 -5.91
C ALA A 91 -5.93 -16.36 -7.09
N ARG A 92 -6.36 -16.02 -8.29
CA ARG A 92 -5.90 -16.61 -9.55
C ARG A 92 -5.35 -15.52 -10.45
N ASN A 93 -4.47 -15.92 -11.37
CA ASN A 93 -3.85 -15.01 -12.34
C ASN A 93 -3.12 -13.82 -11.71
N VAL A 94 -2.57 -13.99 -10.50
CA VAL A 94 -1.72 -12.98 -9.86
C VAL A 94 -0.52 -12.69 -10.76
N ALA A 95 -0.15 -11.44 -10.90
CA ALA A 95 0.93 -11.00 -11.77
C ALA A 95 1.86 -10.05 -11.01
N ALA A 96 3.04 -9.82 -11.61
CA ALA A 96 3.90 -8.73 -11.18
C ALA A 96 3.11 -7.40 -11.17
N ARG A 97 3.40 -6.55 -10.19
CA ARG A 97 2.72 -5.27 -9.88
C ARG A 97 1.34 -5.37 -9.24
N ASP A 98 0.78 -6.56 -9.04
CA ASP A 98 -0.37 -6.69 -8.14
C ASP A 98 0.03 -6.32 -6.71
N VAL A 99 -0.94 -5.90 -5.90
CA VAL A 99 -0.74 -5.48 -4.52
C VAL A 99 -1.31 -6.53 -3.58
N LEU A 100 -0.48 -7.01 -2.64
CA LEU A 100 -0.94 -7.80 -1.51
C LEU A 100 -1.25 -6.85 -0.36
N VAL A 101 -2.40 -7.03 0.28
CA VAL A 101 -2.81 -6.27 1.47
C VAL A 101 -3.10 -7.23 2.61
N TRP A 102 -2.41 -7.02 3.73
CA TRP A 102 -2.63 -7.73 4.99
C TRP A 102 -3.62 -6.95 5.82
N TRP A 103 -4.69 -7.60 6.26
CA TRP A 103 -5.79 -6.96 6.99
C TRP A 103 -5.86 -7.49 8.42
N LEU A 104 -6.06 -6.61 9.41
CA LEU A 104 -6.38 -7.03 10.79
C LEU A 104 -7.83 -7.52 10.92
N GLY A 105 -8.67 -7.26 9.91
CA GLY A 105 -10.09 -7.58 9.87
C GLY A 105 -10.92 -6.33 9.56
N GLY A 106 -12.14 -6.52 9.05
CA GLY A 106 -12.99 -5.41 8.65
C GLY A 106 -12.31 -4.51 7.61
N THR A 107 -12.15 -3.22 7.94
CA THR A 107 -11.56 -2.18 7.08
C THR A 107 -10.15 -1.76 7.50
N ASP A 108 -9.51 -2.49 8.43
CA ASP A 108 -8.21 -2.12 8.99
C ASP A 108 -7.04 -2.74 8.20
N ALA A 109 -6.47 -1.96 7.29
CA ALA A 109 -5.33 -2.35 6.48
C ALA A 109 -4.04 -2.25 7.30
N TYR A 110 -3.44 -3.40 7.61
CA TYR A 110 -2.24 -3.47 8.43
C TYR A 110 -0.97 -3.16 7.63
N HIS A 111 -0.88 -3.71 6.43
CA HIS A 111 0.29 -3.63 5.58
C HIS A 111 -0.04 -3.88 4.12
N SER A 112 0.86 -3.44 3.23
CA SER A 112 0.76 -3.70 1.80
C SER A 112 2.13 -3.85 1.14
N ALA A 113 2.20 -4.72 0.13
CA ALA A 113 3.41 -5.00 -0.64
C ALA A 113 3.08 -5.19 -2.12
N VAL A 114 4.07 -5.05 -3.00
CA VAL A 114 3.92 -5.22 -4.46
C VAL A 114 4.48 -6.57 -4.86
N VAL A 115 3.76 -7.35 -5.66
CA VAL A 115 4.26 -8.59 -6.27
C VAL A 115 5.35 -8.26 -7.27
N GLU A 116 6.50 -8.90 -7.12
CA GLU A 116 7.59 -8.83 -8.11
C GLU A 116 7.54 -10.05 -9.03
N GLN A 117 7.62 -11.25 -8.44
CA GLN A 117 7.58 -12.51 -9.18
C GLN A 117 6.62 -13.48 -8.48
N PRO A 118 5.41 -13.71 -9.01
CA PRO A 118 4.48 -14.67 -8.43
C PRO A 118 4.94 -16.10 -8.72
N ALA A 119 4.83 -16.96 -7.72
CA ALA A 119 4.97 -18.40 -7.84
C ALA A 119 3.65 -19.07 -7.46
N PHE A 120 3.36 -20.23 -8.03
CA PHE A 120 2.07 -20.90 -7.84
C PHE A 120 2.25 -22.36 -7.45
N LEU A 121 1.40 -22.81 -6.54
CA LEU A 121 1.23 -24.22 -6.25
C LEU A 121 0.52 -24.93 -7.42
N PRO A 122 0.61 -26.27 -7.54
CA PRO A 122 -0.14 -27.03 -8.54
C PRO A 122 -1.67 -26.80 -8.51
N THR A 123 -2.20 -26.36 -7.37
CA THR A 123 -3.61 -25.99 -7.19
C THR A 123 -3.99 -24.65 -7.84
N GLY A 124 -3.01 -23.90 -8.35
CA GLY A 124 -3.16 -22.56 -8.89
C GLY A 124 -3.21 -21.44 -7.83
N ALA A 125 -3.08 -21.77 -6.55
CA ALA A 125 -2.95 -20.80 -5.47
C ALA A 125 -1.56 -20.17 -5.44
N LEU A 126 -1.44 -18.95 -4.94
CA LEU A 126 -0.16 -18.27 -4.81
C LEU A 126 0.72 -18.99 -3.77
N ASP A 127 1.91 -19.41 -4.20
CA ASP A 127 2.91 -20.01 -3.32
C ASP A 127 3.70 -18.90 -2.63
N GLN A 128 3.34 -18.59 -1.39
CA GLN A 128 3.98 -17.53 -0.60
C GLN A 128 5.45 -17.81 -0.28
N ALA A 129 5.86 -19.08 -0.26
CA ALA A 129 7.23 -19.49 0.05
C ALA A 129 8.19 -19.21 -1.12
N HIS A 130 7.66 -19.07 -2.34
CA HIS A 130 8.44 -18.85 -3.55
C HIS A 130 8.07 -17.55 -4.28
N THR A 131 6.97 -16.90 -3.91
CA THR A 131 6.58 -15.59 -4.45
C THR A 131 7.43 -14.50 -3.82
N THR A 132 8.03 -13.66 -4.65
CA THR A 132 8.79 -12.48 -4.20
C THR A 132 7.95 -11.21 -4.29
N VAL A 133 8.14 -10.32 -3.33
CA VAL A 133 7.46 -9.03 -3.20
C VAL A 133 8.44 -7.92 -2.85
N SER A 134 8.04 -6.70 -3.13
CA SER A 134 8.66 -5.49 -2.62
C SER A 134 7.82 -4.90 -1.48
N SER A 135 8.44 -4.70 -0.33
CA SER A 135 7.75 -4.42 0.94
C SER A 135 8.49 -3.36 1.75
N LYS A 136 7.74 -2.37 2.24
CA LYS A 136 8.26 -1.26 3.07
C LYS A 136 7.67 -1.35 4.48
N THR A 137 8.49 -1.56 5.50
CA THR A 137 8.01 -1.80 6.87
C THR A 137 8.34 -0.64 7.81
N GLY A 138 7.31 0.13 8.18
CA GLY A 138 7.48 1.31 9.03
C GLY A 138 8.60 2.23 8.52
N THR A 139 9.55 2.57 9.38
CA THR A 139 10.72 3.41 9.06
C THR A 139 11.93 2.64 8.52
N GLY A 140 11.86 1.30 8.46
CA GLY A 140 12.92 0.44 7.93
C GLY A 140 13.14 0.61 6.42
N PRO A 141 14.18 0.01 5.83
CA PRO A 141 14.43 0.14 4.41
C PRO A 141 13.34 -0.52 3.56
N LEU A 142 13.22 -0.09 2.31
CA LEU A 142 12.45 -0.84 1.31
C LEU A 142 13.19 -2.14 0.99
N TRP A 143 12.54 -3.28 1.20
CA TRP A 143 13.05 -4.57 0.76
C TRP A 143 12.47 -4.93 -0.60
N ILE A 144 13.33 -5.27 -1.54
CA ILE A 144 12.98 -5.73 -2.89
C ILE A 144 13.31 -7.22 -3.00
N GLY A 145 12.41 -7.99 -3.57
CA GLY A 145 12.64 -9.42 -3.82
C GLY A 145 12.62 -10.29 -2.55
N VAL A 146 11.97 -9.83 -1.48
CA VAL A 146 11.76 -10.63 -0.25
C VAL A 146 10.60 -11.60 -0.45
N LEU A 147 10.60 -12.74 0.23
CA LEU A 147 9.51 -13.71 0.11
C LEU A 147 8.22 -13.17 0.74
N ALA A 148 7.08 -13.42 0.10
CA ALA A 148 5.77 -13.07 0.63
C ALA A 148 5.51 -13.73 2.00
N GLN A 149 6.02 -14.96 2.20
CA GLN A 149 5.96 -15.66 3.48
C GLN A 149 6.71 -14.91 4.59
N ASP A 150 7.87 -14.33 4.32
CA ASP A 150 8.64 -13.59 5.32
C ASP A 150 7.91 -12.32 5.76
N VAL A 151 7.30 -11.61 4.80
CA VAL A 151 6.43 -10.46 5.10
C VAL A 151 5.23 -10.91 5.95
N ARG A 152 4.61 -12.04 5.62
CA ARG A 152 3.52 -12.60 6.44
C ARG A 152 3.96 -12.90 7.87
N GLN A 153 5.18 -13.37 8.11
CA GLN A 153 5.67 -13.61 9.48
C GLN A 153 5.81 -12.31 10.28
N GLN A 154 6.18 -11.21 9.64
CA GLN A 154 6.25 -9.89 10.28
C GLN A 154 4.85 -9.36 10.63
N TYR A 155 3.88 -9.58 9.75
CA TYR A 155 2.49 -9.16 9.91
C TYR A 155 1.57 -10.33 10.29
N ARG A 156 2.06 -11.25 11.15
CA ARG A 156 1.35 -12.50 11.52
C ARG A 156 0.01 -12.30 12.21
N ALA A 157 -0.23 -11.10 12.74
CA ALA A 157 -1.51 -10.73 13.35
C ALA A 157 -2.60 -10.42 12.32
N ALA A 158 -2.25 -10.30 11.03
CA ALA A 158 -3.24 -10.15 9.97
C ALA A 158 -4.18 -11.36 9.92
N ALA A 159 -5.48 -11.09 9.92
CA ALA A 159 -6.54 -12.08 9.80
C ALA A 159 -6.54 -12.76 8.43
N TYR A 160 -6.25 -11.98 7.38
CA TYR A 160 -6.19 -12.48 6.00
C TYR A 160 -5.34 -11.58 5.11
N ILE A 161 -5.04 -12.10 3.91
CA ILE A 161 -4.35 -11.37 2.84
C ILE A 161 -5.27 -11.37 1.61
N GLU A 162 -5.43 -10.21 0.99
CA GLU A 162 -6.10 -10.06 -0.31
C GLU A 162 -5.14 -9.56 -1.37
N VAL A 163 -5.44 -9.94 -2.60
CA VAL A 163 -4.68 -9.53 -3.78
C VAL A 163 -5.51 -8.58 -4.62
N TYR A 164 -4.91 -7.47 -5.01
CA TYR A 164 -5.54 -6.39 -5.76
C TYR A 164 -4.74 -6.08 -7.02
N ARG A 165 -5.45 -5.82 -8.11
CA ARG A 165 -4.87 -5.35 -9.37
C ARG A 165 -5.37 -3.95 -9.66
N ARG A 166 -4.47 -3.02 -9.97
CA ARG A 166 -4.88 -1.66 -10.33
C ARG A 166 -5.67 -1.67 -11.65
N ASN A 167 -6.75 -0.92 -11.70
CA ASN A 167 -7.53 -0.69 -12.92
C ASN A 167 -6.67 0.10 -13.92
N GLN A 168 -6.75 -0.25 -15.21
CA GLN A 168 -6.05 0.46 -16.29
C GLN A 168 -6.86 1.64 -16.80
#